data_AF-A0A382QY93-F1
#
_entry.id   AF-A0A382QY93-F1
#
_cell.length_a   1.000
_cell.length_b   1.000
_cell.length_c   1.000
_cell.angle_alpha   90.00
_cell.angle_beta   90.00
_cell.angle_gamma   90.00
#
_symmetry.space_group_name_H-M   'P 1'
#
loop_
_entity.id
_entity.type
_entity.pdbx_description
1 polymer ?
#
loop_
_entity_poly.entity_id
_entity_poly.type
_entity_poly.pdbx_seq_one_letter_code
_entity_poly.pdbx_strand_id
1 'polypeptide(L)'
;MNPEIPIIKRREIEARVIKPIFEEMVLKLGREDAISILESAIKRDAIAHGNSSGSSNIEQNDMPAFVKLYELWTAEDALEIDIIEQTNQIFNFNVTGCLYAEMYQ
;
A
#
# COMPACT_ATOMS: atom_id res chain seq x y z
N MET A 1 10.78 -0.44 10.07
CA MET A 1 9.34 -0.19 10.34
C MET A 1 9.11 -0.34 11.84
N ASN A 2 8.28 0.50 12.47
CA ASN A 2 7.83 0.21 13.85
C ASN A 2 6.84 -0.97 13.77
N PRO A 3 7.20 -2.17 14.29
CA PRO A 3 6.41 -3.39 14.11
C PRO A 3 5.12 -3.41 14.94
N GLU A 4 4.89 -2.41 15.80
CA GLU A 4 3.74 -2.40 16.71
C GLU A 4 2.41 -1.97 16.07
N ILE A 5 2.41 -1.37 14.87
CA ILE A 5 1.17 -0.92 14.19
C ILE A 5 0.95 -1.75 12.92
N PRO A 6 -0.16 -2.51 12.84
CA PRO A 6 -0.57 -3.24 11.64
C PRO A 6 -0.67 -2.33 10.41
N ILE A 7 -0.36 -2.86 9.22
CA ILE A 7 -0.35 -2.05 7.97
C ILE A 7 -1.73 -1.42 7.74
N ILE A 8 -2.82 -2.16 7.91
CA ILE A 8 -4.18 -1.64 7.73
C ILE A 8 -4.47 -0.44 8.64
N LYS A 9 -4.08 -0.50 9.93
CA LYS A 9 -4.25 0.61 10.87
C LYS A 9 -3.40 1.82 10.52
N ARG A 10 -2.18 1.60 10.03
CA ARG A 10 -1.34 2.68 9.52
C ARG A 10 -2.00 3.38 8.32
N ARG A 11 -2.52 2.62 7.36
CA ARG A 11 -3.18 3.18 6.17
C ARG A 11 -4.48 3.92 6.53
N GLU A 12 -5.21 3.44 7.53
CA GLU A 12 -6.38 4.14 8.08
C GLU A 12 -6.03 5.50 8.69
N ILE A 13 -4.91 5.59 9.41
CA ILE A 13 -4.42 6.85 9.97
C ILE A 13 -3.98 7.80 8.85
N GLU A 14 -3.16 7.33 7.91
CA GLU A 14 -2.67 8.13 6.78
C GLU A 14 -3.81 8.67 5.91
N ALA A 15 -4.79 7.83 5.57
CA ALA A 15 -5.96 8.23 4.79
C ALA A 15 -6.77 9.33 5.49
N ARG A 16 -6.97 9.22 6.81
CA ARG A 16 -7.68 10.24 7.61
C ARG A 16 -6.96 11.58 7.64
N VAL A 17 -5.63 11.59 7.56
CA VAL A 17 -4.83 12.82 7.48
C VAL A 17 -4.86 13.41 6.06
N ILE A 18 -4.76 12.56 5.03
CA ILE A 18 -4.69 13.00 3.63
C ILE A 18 -6.04 13.51 3.13
N LYS A 19 -7.17 12.90 3.55
CA LYS A 19 -8.52 13.26 3.10
C LYS A 19 -8.83 14.77 3.18
N PRO A 20 -8.73 15.45 4.34
CA PRO A 20 -9.04 16.87 4.42
C PRO A 20 -8.10 17.75 3.58
N ILE A 21 -6.83 17.34 3.40
CA ILE A 21 -5.88 18.04 2.53
C ILE A 21 -6.33 17.93 1.07
N PHE A 22 -6.72 16.73 0.64
CA PHE A 22 -7.25 16.50 -0.70
C PHE A 22 -8.55 17.27 -0.95
N GLU A 23 -9.47 17.30 0.02
CA GLU A 23 -10.71 18.08 -0.06
C GLU A 23 -10.43 19.58 -0.25
N GLU A 24 -9.49 20.15 0.52
CA GLU A 24 -9.04 21.53 0.32
C GLU A 24 -8.41 21.75 -1.07
N MET A 25 -7.59 20.82 -1.54
CA MET A 25 -7.02 20.89 -2.90
C MET A 25 -8.10 20.89 -3.98
N VAL A 26 -9.13 20.04 -3.84
CA VAL A 26 -10.27 20.01 -4.78
C VAL A 26 -10.99 21.36 -4.80
N LEU A 27 -11.21 21.99 -3.63
CA LEU A 27 -11.85 23.30 -3.55
C LEU A 27 -11.03 24.42 -4.22
N LYS A 28 -9.69 24.34 -4.14
CA LYS A 28 -8.80 25.41 -4.64
C LYS A 28 -8.36 25.23 -6.08
N LEU A 29 -8.15 23.99 -6.52
CA LEU A 29 -7.50 23.64 -7.79
C LEU A 29 -8.43 22.87 -8.73
N GLY A 30 -9.57 22.39 -8.23
CA GLY A 30 -10.42 21.46 -8.97
C GLY A 30 -9.95 20.01 -8.82
N ARG A 31 -10.85 19.09 -9.18
CA ARG A 31 -10.68 17.66 -8.93
C ARG A 31 -9.52 17.04 -9.71
N GLU A 32 -9.37 17.40 -10.97
CA GLU A 32 -8.35 16.82 -11.86
C GLU A 32 -6.94 17.12 -11.36
N ASP A 33 -6.64 18.40 -11.08
CA ASP A 33 -5.35 18.82 -10.55
C ASP A 33 -5.09 18.23 -9.16
N ALA A 34 -6.11 18.18 -8.30
CA ALA A 34 -5.97 17.57 -6.98
C ALA A 34 -5.60 16.07 -7.07
N ILE A 35 -6.22 15.32 -7.98
CA ILE A 35 -5.91 13.91 -8.23
C ILE A 35 -4.48 13.77 -8.76
N SER A 36 -4.10 14.56 -9.76
CA SER A 36 -2.77 14.52 -10.37
C SER A 36 -1.66 14.76 -9.35
N ILE A 37 -1.83 15.76 -8.47
CA ILE A 37 -0.87 16.06 -7.39
C ILE A 37 -0.81 14.90 -6.40
N LEU A 38 -1.96 14.38 -5.96
CA LEU A 38 -2.02 13.29 -5.00
C LEU A 38 -1.34 12.03 -5.56
N GLU A 39 -1.64 11.65 -6.80
CA GLU A 39 -1.00 10.52 -7.47
C GLU A 39 0.53 10.68 -7.54
N SER A 40 1.00 11.86 -7.94
CA SER A 40 2.43 12.15 -8.03
C SER A 40 3.10 12.03 -6.66
N ALA A 41 2.49 12.59 -5.62
CA ALA A 41 3.02 12.56 -4.26
C ALA A 41 3.09 11.12 -3.71
N ILE A 42 1.99 10.37 -3.80
CA ILE A 42 1.90 9.00 -3.28
C ILE A 42 2.84 8.05 -4.05
N LYS A 43 2.93 8.16 -5.39
CA LYS A 43 3.88 7.35 -6.19
C LYS A 43 5.33 7.60 -5.76
N ARG A 44 5.73 8.86 -5.57
CA ARG A 44 7.09 9.20 -5.11
C ARG A 44 7.36 8.66 -3.71
N ASP A 45 6.41 8.84 -2.78
CA ASP A 45 6.54 8.34 -1.41
C ASP A 45 6.67 6.81 -1.37
N ALA A 46 5.83 6.09 -2.14
CA ALA A 46 5.89 4.63 -2.24
C ALA A 46 7.25 4.12 -2.76
N ILE A 47 7.82 4.78 -3.77
CA ILE A 47 9.16 4.44 -4.29
C ILE A 47 10.25 4.71 -3.24
N ALA A 48 10.21 5.87 -2.58
CA ALA A 48 11.16 6.22 -1.52
C ALA A 48 11.07 5.24 -0.33
N HIS A 49 9.85 4.82 0.02
CA HIS A 49 9.60 3.82 1.04
C HIS A 49 10.16 2.44 0.64
N GLY A 50 9.95 2.02 -0.61
CA GLY A 50 10.52 0.78 -1.15
C GLY A 50 12.06 0.80 -1.09
N ASN A 51 12.69 1.90 -1.53
CA ASN A 51 14.14 2.06 -1.50
C ASN A 51 14.71 2.01 -0.07
N SER A 52 14.08 2.71 0.88
CA SER A 52 14.53 2.73 2.28
C SER A 52 14.30 1.39 3.00
N SER A 53 13.22 0.69 2.67
CA SER A 53 12.90 -0.64 3.22
C SER A 53 13.83 -1.72 2.66
N GLY A 54 14.24 -1.60 1.39
CA GLY A 54 15.20 -2.52 0.77
C GLY A 54 16.64 -2.36 1.24
N SER A 55 16.99 -1.18 1.76
CA SER A 55 18.36 -0.86 2.19
C SER A 55 18.75 -1.45 3.55
N SER A 56 17.80 -1.99 4.31
CA SER A 56 18.04 -2.29 5.73
C SER A 56 18.17 -3.77 6.10
N ASN A 57 17.87 -4.76 5.23
CA ASN A 57 18.00 -6.20 5.58
C ASN A 57 17.93 -7.21 4.41
N ILE A 58 18.26 -6.82 3.18
CA ILE A 58 18.04 -7.73 2.04
C ILE A 58 19.32 -8.49 1.67
N GLU A 59 19.52 -9.66 2.27
CA GLU A 59 20.36 -10.70 1.66
C GLU A 59 19.65 -11.41 0.48
N GLN A 60 18.33 -11.22 0.31
CA GLN A 60 17.52 -11.85 -0.76
C GLN A 60 16.46 -10.92 -1.37
N ASN A 61 16.66 -10.49 -2.61
CA ASN A 61 15.71 -9.70 -3.42
C ASN A 61 15.08 -10.57 -4.52
N ASP A 62 14.31 -11.59 -4.12
CA ASP A 62 13.66 -12.52 -5.03
C ASP A 62 12.15 -12.66 -4.75
N MET A 63 11.44 -13.42 -5.59
CA MET A 63 9.99 -13.57 -5.46
C MET A 63 9.57 -14.21 -4.13
N PRO A 64 10.24 -15.25 -3.60
CA PRO A 64 9.94 -15.78 -2.27
C PRO A 64 10.03 -14.73 -1.15
N ALA A 65 11.07 -13.89 -1.16
CA ALA A 65 11.17 -12.80 -0.19
C ALA A 65 10.04 -11.78 -0.34
N PHE A 66 9.63 -11.47 -1.58
CA PHE A 66 8.49 -10.60 -1.85
C PHE A 66 7.16 -11.19 -1.36
N VAL A 67 6.90 -12.48 -1.58
CA VAL A 67 5.68 -13.15 -1.09
C VAL A 67 5.63 -13.11 0.43
N LYS A 68 6.76 -13.33 1.12
CA LYS A 68 6.84 -13.22 2.58
C LYS A 68 6.57 -11.80 3.07
N LEU A 69 7.06 -10.78 2.36
CA LEU A 69 6.74 -9.38 2.65
C LEU A 69 5.23 -9.12 2.47
N TYR A 70 4.61 -9.75 1.47
CA TYR A 70 3.19 -9.61 1.17
C TYR A 70 2.28 -10.10 2.31
N GLU A 71 2.73 -11.07 3.13
CA GLU A 71 1.99 -11.53 4.33
C GLU A 71 1.67 -10.38 5.30
N LEU A 72 2.51 -9.33 5.35
CA LEU A 72 2.22 -8.15 6.18
C LEU A 72 0.99 -7.37 5.68
N TRP A 73 0.67 -7.47 4.39
CA TRP A 73 -0.46 -6.78 3.77
C TRP A 73 -1.78 -7.55 3.90
N THR A 74 -1.72 -8.88 4.01
CA THR A 74 -2.88 -9.76 4.24
C THR A 74 -3.18 -9.99 5.72
N ALA A 75 -2.29 -9.59 6.63
CA ALA A 75 -2.48 -9.70 8.07
C ALA A 75 -3.77 -9.03 8.56
N GLU A 76 -4.37 -9.58 9.62
CA GLU A 76 -5.65 -9.11 10.22
C GLU A 76 -6.82 -9.09 9.23
N ASP A 77 -6.84 -10.06 8.30
CA ASP A 77 -7.84 -10.19 7.25
C ASP A 77 -7.96 -8.92 6.37
N ALA A 78 -6.90 -8.11 6.33
CA ALA A 78 -6.89 -6.84 5.61
C ALA A 78 -7.03 -7.02 4.09
N LEU A 79 -6.52 -8.15 3.59
CA LEU A 79 -6.70 -8.63 2.22
C LEU A 79 -6.93 -10.14 2.26
N GLU A 80 -8.04 -10.58 1.69
CA GLU A 80 -8.29 -11.98 1.36
C GLU A 80 -7.88 -12.21 -0.09
N ILE A 81 -7.03 -13.22 -0.32
CA ILE A 81 -6.50 -13.53 -1.65
C ILE A 81 -6.64 -15.00 -2.01
N ASP A 82 -6.89 -15.27 -3.29
CA ASP A 82 -6.86 -16.60 -3.89
C ASP A 82 -5.66 -16.70 -4.83
N ILE A 83 -4.63 -17.44 -4.44
CA ILE A 83 -3.42 -17.61 -5.23
C ILE A 83 -3.71 -18.46 -6.47
N ILE A 84 -3.43 -17.90 -7.65
CA ILE A 84 -3.58 -18.54 -8.96
C ILE A 84 -2.26 -19.22 -9.36
N GLU A 85 -1.14 -18.54 -9.14
CA GLU A 85 0.19 -19.02 -9.50
C GLU A 85 1.25 -18.44 -8.57
N GLN A 86 2.15 -19.28 -8.07
CA GLN A 86 3.30 -18.86 -7.29
C GLN A 86 4.54 -19.67 -7.70
N THR A 87 5.55 -18.98 -8.21
CA THR A 87 6.85 -19.53 -8.59
C THR A 87 7.96 -18.61 -8.10
N ASN A 88 9.22 -18.95 -8.39
CA ASN A 88 10.35 -18.07 -8.06
C ASN A 88 10.40 -16.77 -8.89
N GLN A 89 9.48 -16.58 -9.85
CA GLN A 89 9.42 -15.39 -10.70
C GLN A 89 8.00 -14.81 -10.86
N ILE A 90 6.96 -15.53 -10.45
CA ILE A 90 5.56 -15.16 -10.68
C ILE A 90 4.79 -15.27 -9.36
N PHE A 91 3.96 -14.27 -9.08
CA PHE A 91 3.00 -14.29 -7.98
C PHE A 91 1.68 -13.67 -8.45
N ASN A 92 0.76 -14.52 -8.92
CA ASN A 92 -0.57 -14.14 -9.41
C ASN A 92 -1.64 -14.59 -8.42
N PHE A 93 -2.58 -13.71 -8.08
CA PHE A 93 -3.68 -14.00 -7.17
C PHE A 93 -4.87 -13.10 -7.48
N ASN A 94 -6.07 -13.57 -7.14
CA ASN A 94 -7.26 -12.72 -7.06
C ASN A 94 -7.36 -12.11 -5.66
N VAL A 95 -7.92 -10.91 -5.55
CA VAL A 95 -8.34 -10.34 -4.26
C VAL A 95 -9.84 -10.58 -4.13
N THR A 96 -10.26 -11.28 -3.08
CA THR A 96 -11.65 -11.69 -2.82
C THR A 96 -12.31 -10.87 -1.71
N GLY A 97 -11.51 -10.25 -0.83
CA GLY A 97 -11.92 -9.33 0.22
C GLY A 97 -10.84 -8.28 0.48
N CYS A 98 -11.22 -7.03 0.76
CA CYS A 98 -10.26 -5.93 0.85
C CYS A 98 -10.72 -4.81 1.80
N LEU A 99 -10.28 -4.90 3.06
CA LEU A 99 -10.57 -3.87 4.06
C LEU A 99 -9.97 -2.50 3.69
N TYR A 100 -8.86 -2.48 2.94
CA TYR A 100 -8.29 -1.22 2.44
C TYR A 100 -9.24 -0.49 1.49
N ALA A 101 -9.98 -1.22 0.65
CA ALA A 101 -10.95 -0.63 -0.27
C ALA A 101 -12.25 -0.26 0.47
N GLU A 102 -12.72 -1.13 1.36
CA GLU A 102 -13.91 -0.90 2.17
C GLU A 102 -13.79 0.32 3.08
N MET A 103 -12.59 0.64 3.57
CA MET A 103 -12.31 1.85 4.35
C MET A 103 -12.71 3.15 3.64
N TYR A 104 -12.80 3.15 2.30
CA TYR A 104 -13.18 4.32 1.51
C TYR A 104 -14.65 4.35 1.07
N GLN A 105 -15.45 3.32 1.41
CA GLN A 105 -16.89 3.30 1.20
C GLN A 105 -17.61 4.09 2.29
#